data_AF-A0A1B6GX74-F1
#
_entry.id   AF-A0A1B6GX74-F1
#
_cell.length_a   1.000
_cell.length_b   1.000
_cell.length_c   1.000
_cell.angle_alpha   90.00
_cell.angle_beta   90.00
_cell.angle_gamma   90.00
#
_symmetry.space_group_name_H-M   'P 1'
#
loop_
_entity.id
_entity.type
_entity.pdbx_description
1 polymer ?
#
loop_
_entity_poly.entity_id
_entity_poly.type
_entity_poly.pdbx_seq_one_letter_code
_entity_poly.pdbx_strand_id
1 'polypeptide(L)'
;NKIDLLILELKLPPLDAYYKLKHIVEEINALVIQHSGGDESEVELLSPISGNVCFASSQYNICFTLKSMANLYRDTFGELNIDAFAKRLWGDFYYSHKTRKISKKAATTSSPRTFVEFVLEPIYKIFAQVVGDVDTTLPSVLEELGVHLNKEEMKLNIRPLLRLIFTRFLGPFTGFTDMCVQHIRSPLENAPNKVKHLYTGPSTTSLYKNMIECDIDGALIVHSTKMYPNDDCTFFQVFGRVFSGTLYAGQEVRILGENYSLANEED
;
A
#
# COMPACT_ATOMS: atom_id res chain seq x y z
N ASN A 1 -6.02 -2.48 -5.63
CA ASN A 1 -5.34 -2.47 -6.95
C ASN A 1 -6.39 -2.56 -8.06
N LYS A 2 -6.02 -2.27 -9.31
CA LYS A 2 -6.85 -2.30 -10.52
C LYS A 2 -8.00 -1.28 -10.55
N ILE A 3 -7.81 -0.09 -9.98
CA ILE A 3 -8.84 0.95 -9.99
C ILE A 3 -9.18 1.45 -11.40
N ASP A 4 -8.26 1.26 -12.35
CA ASP A 4 -8.43 1.58 -13.77
C ASP A 4 -9.58 0.78 -14.42
N LEU A 5 -9.88 -0.44 -13.94
CA LEU A 5 -10.97 -1.24 -14.49
C LEU A 5 -12.34 -0.63 -14.18
N LEU A 6 -12.47 0.11 -13.08
CA LEU A 6 -13.69 0.87 -12.76
C LEU A 6 -13.96 1.94 -13.83
N ILE A 7 -12.89 2.46 -14.44
CA ILE A 7 -12.92 3.58 -15.39
C ILE A 7 -13.03 3.05 -16.83
N LEU A 8 -12.16 2.11 -17.22
CA LEU A 8 -12.01 1.67 -18.61
C LEU A 8 -12.98 0.54 -18.98
N GLU A 9 -13.19 -0.43 -18.09
CA GLU A 9 -14.01 -1.62 -18.37
C GLU A 9 -15.46 -1.41 -17.92
N LEU A 10 -15.65 -1.13 -16.63
CA LEU A 10 -17.00 -0.95 -16.07
C LEU A 10 -17.59 0.42 -16.42
N LYS A 11 -16.75 1.40 -16.78
CA LYS A 11 -17.16 2.77 -17.14
C LYS A 11 -18.09 3.40 -16.11
N LEU A 12 -17.82 3.13 -14.83
CA LEU A 12 -18.63 3.66 -13.74
C LEU A 12 -18.43 5.17 -13.64
N PRO A 13 -19.50 5.95 -13.42
CA PRO A 13 -19.37 7.34 -13.02
C PRO A 13 -18.46 7.48 -11.78
N PRO A 14 -17.71 8.59 -11.62
CA PRO A 14 -16.80 8.78 -10.49
C PRO A 14 -17.45 8.55 -9.13
N LEU A 15 -18.72 8.95 -8.97
CA LEU A 15 -19.45 8.75 -7.74
C LEU A 15 -19.73 7.27 -7.44
N ASP A 16 -20.13 6.50 -8.44
CA ASP A 16 -20.41 5.07 -8.29
C ASP A 16 -19.13 4.27 -8.07
N ALA A 17 -18.03 4.67 -8.71
CA ALA A 17 -16.71 4.13 -8.42
C ALA A 17 -16.27 4.38 -6.98
N TYR A 18 -16.52 5.59 -6.43
CA TYR A 18 -16.30 5.87 -5.01
C TYR A 18 -17.13 4.94 -4.11
N TYR A 19 -18.42 4.75 -4.40
CA TYR A 19 -19.25 3.83 -3.62
C TYR A 19 -18.76 2.39 -3.71
N LYS A 20 -18.31 1.94 -4.89
CA LYS A 20 -17.73 0.60 -5.05
C LYS A 20 -16.45 0.44 -4.23
N LEU A 21 -15.56 1.44 -4.23
CA LEU A 21 -14.35 1.46 -3.42
C LEU A 21 -14.67 1.46 -1.92
N LYS A 22 -15.64 2.26 -1.49
CA LYS A 22 -16.11 2.31 -0.10
C LYS A 22 -16.65 0.95 0.35
N HIS A 23 -17.50 0.34 -0.47
CA HIS A 23 -18.08 -0.96 -0.21
C HIS A 23 -17.01 -2.05 -0.07
N ILE A 24 -15.98 -2.06 -0.93
CA ILE A 24 -14.84 -3.00 -0.81
C ILE A 24 -14.14 -2.86 0.54
N VAL A 25 -13.90 -1.63 1.02
CA VAL A 25 -13.27 -1.41 2.33
C VAL A 25 -14.18 -1.93 3.46
N GLU A 26 -15.48 -1.69 3.37
CA GLU A 26 -16.47 -2.18 4.36
C GLU A 26 -16.54 -3.71 4.40
N GLU A 27 -16.54 -4.38 3.24
CA GLU A 27 -16.53 -5.84 3.14
C GLU A 27 -15.27 -6.44 3.76
N ILE A 28 -14.09 -5.87 3.48
CA ILE A 28 -12.84 -6.35 4.07
C ILE A 28 -12.87 -6.17 5.59
N ASN A 29 -13.36 -5.03 6.09
CA ASN A 29 -13.50 -4.83 7.53
C ASN A 29 -14.43 -5.85 8.18
N ALA A 30 -15.55 -6.20 7.55
CA ALA A 30 -16.44 -7.24 8.05
C ALA A 30 -15.72 -8.60 8.17
N LEU A 31 -14.90 -8.97 7.17
CA LEU A 31 -14.08 -10.19 7.21
C LEU A 31 -13.01 -10.14 8.30
N VAL A 32 -12.34 -8.99 8.47
CA VAL A 32 -11.33 -8.81 9.51
C VAL A 32 -11.95 -9.03 10.88
N ILE A 33 -13.08 -8.38 11.19
CA ILE A 33 -13.81 -8.54 12.46
C ILE A 33 -14.21 -10.01 12.68
N GLN A 34 -14.69 -10.69 11.64
CA GLN A 34 -15.11 -12.08 11.74
C GLN A 34 -13.96 -13.05 12.08
N HIS A 35 -12.74 -12.77 11.63
CA HIS A 35 -11.61 -13.69 11.74
C HIS A 35 -10.52 -13.28 12.74
N SER A 36 -10.59 -12.08 13.32
CA SER A 36 -9.57 -11.58 14.24
C SER A 36 -9.57 -12.23 15.62
N GLY A 37 -10.63 -12.95 16.01
CA GLY A 37 -10.68 -13.81 17.21
C GLY A 37 -10.53 -13.10 18.57
N GLY A 38 -10.28 -11.79 18.60
CA GLY A 38 -10.22 -10.94 19.79
C GLY A 38 -11.47 -10.07 19.96
N ASP A 39 -11.55 -9.35 21.08
CA ASP A 39 -12.62 -8.38 21.33
C ASP A 39 -12.66 -7.32 20.22
N GLU A 40 -13.87 -6.96 19.74
CA GLU A 40 -14.07 -6.01 18.63
C GLU A 40 -13.32 -4.67 18.81
N SER A 41 -13.03 -4.29 20.07
CA SER A 41 -12.30 -3.08 20.43
C SER A 41 -10.79 -3.11 20.17
N GLU A 42 -10.18 -4.29 19.99
CA GLU A 42 -8.73 -4.43 19.75
C GLU A 42 -8.38 -4.57 18.26
N VAL A 43 -9.38 -4.65 17.39
CA VAL A 43 -9.20 -4.89 15.96
C VAL A 43 -8.94 -3.57 15.23
N GLU A 44 -7.74 -3.42 14.66
CA GLU A 44 -7.42 -2.26 13.82
C GLU A 44 -8.19 -2.34 12.49
N LEU A 45 -9.22 -1.51 12.35
CA LEU A 45 -10.03 -1.45 11.13
C LEU A 45 -9.30 -0.72 9.99
N LEU A 46 -9.55 -1.17 8.76
CA LEU A 46 -9.03 -0.58 7.55
C LEU A 46 -9.84 0.65 7.14
N SER A 47 -9.15 1.76 6.93
CA SER A 47 -9.72 3.01 6.46
C SER A 47 -8.67 3.83 5.71
N PRO A 48 -9.00 4.36 4.52
CA PRO A 48 -8.11 5.30 3.81
C PRO A 48 -7.70 6.51 4.66
N ILE A 49 -8.54 6.93 5.62
CA ILE A 49 -8.26 8.04 6.55
C ILE A 49 -7.13 7.68 7.52
N SER A 50 -7.08 6.42 7.95
CA SER A 50 -6.05 5.92 8.87
C SER A 50 -4.71 5.74 8.19
N GLY A 51 -4.67 5.69 6.85
CA GLY A 51 -3.44 5.49 6.07
C GLY A 51 -3.12 4.04 5.73
N ASN A 52 -3.91 3.08 6.23
CA ASN A 52 -3.73 1.63 6.02
C ASN A 52 -4.37 1.09 4.74
N VAL A 53 -4.98 1.95 3.92
CA VAL A 53 -5.52 1.59 2.60
C VAL A 53 -4.88 2.47 1.53
N CYS A 54 -4.34 1.82 0.49
CA CYS A 54 -3.84 2.48 -0.71
C CYS A 54 -4.70 2.12 -1.94
N PHE A 55 -4.81 3.08 -2.87
CA PHE A 55 -5.45 2.89 -4.16
C PHE A 55 -4.38 2.75 -5.22
N ALA A 56 -4.53 1.78 -6.12
CA ALA A 56 -3.50 1.50 -7.10
C ALA A 56 -4.05 0.92 -8.41
N SER A 57 -3.31 1.16 -9.49
CA SER A 57 -3.33 0.43 -10.75
C SER A 57 -1.88 0.16 -11.18
N SER A 58 -1.44 -1.07 -11.01
CA SER A 58 -0.07 -1.48 -11.38
C SER A 58 0.19 -1.40 -12.89
N GLN A 59 -0.85 -1.50 -13.73
CA GLN A 59 -0.70 -1.41 -15.18
C GLN A 59 -0.29 0.01 -15.62
N TYR A 60 -0.91 1.04 -15.04
CA TYR A 60 -0.69 2.43 -15.39
C TYR A 60 0.17 3.20 -14.37
N ASN A 61 0.86 2.51 -13.46
CA ASN A 61 1.68 3.14 -12.40
C ASN A 61 0.91 4.14 -11.52
N ILE A 62 -0.36 3.82 -11.23
CA ILE A 62 -1.12 4.60 -10.26
C ILE A 62 -0.91 3.96 -8.90
N CYS A 63 -0.43 4.72 -7.93
CA CYS A 63 -0.37 4.29 -6.54
C CYS A 63 -0.42 5.51 -5.63
N PHE A 64 -1.44 5.62 -4.79
CA PHE A 64 -1.58 6.73 -3.88
C PHE A 64 -2.35 6.34 -2.61
N THR A 65 -2.06 7.06 -1.53
CA THR A 65 -2.88 7.18 -0.32
C THR A 65 -3.47 8.59 -0.28
N LEU A 66 -4.39 8.86 0.67
CA LEU A 66 -4.91 10.21 0.84
C LEU A 66 -3.78 11.21 1.18
N LYS A 67 -2.77 10.76 1.92
CA LYS A 67 -1.61 11.59 2.31
C LYS A 67 -0.69 11.88 1.12
N SER A 68 -0.40 10.88 0.28
CA SER A 68 0.42 11.12 -0.92
C SER A 68 -0.29 12.04 -1.93
N MET A 69 -1.61 11.91 -2.07
CA MET A 69 -2.41 12.83 -2.89
C MET A 69 -2.41 14.25 -2.29
N ALA A 70 -2.56 14.38 -0.98
CA ALA A 70 -2.47 15.67 -0.30
C ALA A 70 -1.08 16.34 -0.47
N ASN A 71 0.00 15.56 -0.46
CA ASN A 71 1.34 16.06 -0.78
C ASN A 71 1.42 16.60 -2.22
N LEU A 72 0.86 15.89 -3.20
CA LEU A 72 0.79 16.36 -4.58
C LEU A 72 0.11 17.73 -4.68
N TYR A 73 -1.05 17.90 -4.02
CA TYR A 73 -1.74 19.18 -3.98
C TYR A 73 -0.94 20.30 -3.29
N ARG A 74 -0.22 19.99 -2.22
CA ARG A 74 0.68 20.95 -1.56
C ARG A 74 1.80 21.39 -2.50
N ASP A 75 2.42 20.43 -3.19
CA ASP A 75 3.57 20.70 -4.06
C ASP A 75 3.15 21.53 -5.29
N THR A 76 1.91 21.36 -5.78
CA THR A 76 1.35 22.14 -6.90
C THR A 76 0.79 23.50 -6.49
N PHE A 77 0.07 23.61 -5.37
CA PHE A 77 -0.71 24.81 -5.01
C PHE A 77 -0.16 25.59 -3.79
N GLY A 78 0.88 25.10 -3.12
CA GLY A 78 1.55 25.79 -2.01
C GLY A 78 1.05 25.39 -0.61
N GLU A 79 0.96 26.37 0.30
CA GLU A 79 0.71 26.12 1.73
C GLU A 79 -0.62 25.39 2.00
N LEU A 80 -0.50 24.11 2.36
CA LEU A 80 -1.61 23.23 2.72
C LEU A 80 -1.21 22.34 3.91
N ASN A 81 -2.09 22.23 4.91
CA ASN A 81 -1.92 21.23 5.97
C ASN A 81 -2.31 19.84 5.45
N ILE A 82 -1.31 19.02 5.17
CA ILE A 82 -1.45 17.69 4.56
C ILE A 82 -2.33 16.77 5.39
N ASP A 83 -2.07 16.63 6.69
CA ASP A 83 -2.80 15.68 7.53
C ASP A 83 -4.26 16.09 7.69
N ALA A 84 -4.52 17.40 7.81
CA ALA A 84 -5.88 17.92 7.93
C ALA A 84 -6.64 17.84 6.59
N PHE A 85 -5.96 17.92 5.45
CA PHE A 85 -6.56 17.75 4.13
C PHE A 85 -6.81 16.27 3.83
N ALA A 86 -5.82 15.40 4.03
CA ALA A 86 -5.92 13.96 3.83
C ALA A 86 -7.09 13.33 4.61
N LYS A 87 -7.28 13.72 5.88
CA LYS A 87 -8.41 13.24 6.71
C LYS A 87 -9.79 13.67 6.18
N ARG A 88 -9.84 14.73 5.38
CA ARG A 88 -11.07 15.28 4.81
C ARG A 88 -11.29 14.88 3.35
N LEU A 89 -10.35 14.16 2.74
CA LEU A 89 -10.47 13.66 1.37
C LEU A 89 -11.37 12.43 1.26
N TRP A 90 -11.66 11.72 2.36
CA TRP A 90 -12.44 10.48 2.33
C TRP A 90 -13.65 10.53 3.27
N GLY A 91 -14.76 9.92 2.85
CA GLY A 91 -16.03 9.95 3.57
C GLY A 91 -16.99 11.02 3.06
N ASP A 92 -18.02 11.32 3.84
CA ASP A 92 -19.06 12.28 3.50
C ASP A 92 -18.62 13.73 3.78
N PHE A 93 -17.51 14.12 3.17
CA PHE A 93 -17.01 15.49 3.12
C PHE A 93 -17.24 16.08 1.73
N TYR A 94 -17.65 17.34 1.71
CA TYR A 94 -17.98 18.11 0.51
C TYR A 94 -17.20 19.41 0.51
N TYR A 95 -16.73 19.85 -0.65
CA TYR A 95 -16.06 21.14 -0.80
C TYR A 95 -17.02 22.20 -1.33
N SER A 96 -16.95 23.40 -0.76
CA SER A 96 -17.76 24.54 -1.20
C SER A 96 -16.89 25.56 -1.90
N HIS A 97 -16.99 25.68 -3.22
CA HIS A 97 -16.23 26.69 -3.99
C HIS A 97 -16.48 28.13 -3.53
N LYS A 98 -17.67 28.42 -2.99
CA LYS A 98 -18.03 29.76 -2.48
C LYS A 98 -17.27 30.13 -1.21
N THR A 99 -17.18 29.18 -0.27
CA THR A 99 -16.57 29.43 1.05
C THR A 99 -15.13 28.94 1.14
N ARG A 100 -14.66 28.18 0.15
CA ARG A 100 -13.38 27.46 0.12
C ARG A 100 -13.14 26.59 1.35
N LYS A 101 -14.23 26.03 1.91
CA LYS A 101 -14.20 25.18 3.10
C LYS A 101 -14.74 23.80 2.76
N ILE A 102 -14.17 22.80 3.44
CA ILE A 102 -14.67 21.43 3.44
C ILE A 102 -15.62 21.26 4.61
N SER A 103 -16.84 20.79 4.34
CA SER A 103 -17.88 20.55 5.35
C SER A 103 -18.53 19.18 5.18
N LYS A 104 -19.08 18.63 6.27
CA LYS A 104 -19.91 17.41 6.22
C LYS A 104 -21.31 17.66 5.63
N LYS A 105 -21.76 18.92 5.65
CA LYS A 105 -23.00 19.32 4.98
C LYS A 105 -22.70 19.59 3.51
N ALA A 106 -23.42 18.93 2.63
CA ALA A 106 -23.40 19.22 1.21
C ALA A 106 -23.95 20.64 0.98
N ALA A 107 -23.28 21.44 0.15
CA ALA A 107 -23.74 22.78 -0.20
C ALA A 107 -24.97 22.74 -1.10
N THR A 108 -25.06 21.70 -1.94
CA THR A 108 -26.20 21.36 -2.80
C THR A 108 -26.39 19.84 -2.80
N THR A 109 -27.59 19.36 -3.13
CA THR A 109 -27.88 17.92 -3.23
C THR A 109 -26.98 17.19 -4.23
N SER A 110 -26.43 17.90 -5.22
CA SER A 110 -25.52 17.35 -6.23
C SER A 110 -24.04 17.62 -5.98
N SER A 111 -23.66 18.18 -4.82
CA SER A 111 -22.25 18.46 -4.54
C SER A 111 -21.46 17.14 -4.50
N PRO A 112 -20.37 16.99 -5.29
CA PRO A 112 -19.56 15.79 -5.24
C PRO A 112 -18.86 15.67 -3.89
N ARG A 113 -18.51 14.43 -3.52
CA ARG A 113 -17.63 14.21 -2.37
C ARG A 113 -16.24 14.73 -2.70
N THR A 114 -15.51 15.17 -1.69
CA THR A 114 -14.10 15.58 -1.81
C THR A 114 -13.23 14.51 -2.47
N PHE A 115 -13.41 13.22 -2.15
CA PHE A 115 -12.68 12.15 -2.84
C PHE A 115 -12.98 12.13 -4.33
N VAL A 116 -14.25 12.33 -4.69
CA VAL A 116 -14.67 12.32 -6.10
C VAL A 116 -14.06 13.52 -6.82
N GLU A 117 -14.21 14.71 -6.26
CA GLU A 117 -13.77 15.98 -6.86
C GLU A 117 -12.25 16.12 -6.95
N PHE A 118 -11.51 15.77 -5.88
CA PHE A 118 -10.07 15.99 -5.80
C PHE A 118 -9.22 14.75 -6.11
N VAL A 119 -9.82 13.58 -6.30
CA VAL A 119 -9.05 12.36 -6.59
C VAL A 119 -9.55 11.67 -7.84
N LEU A 120 -10.82 11.27 -7.87
CA LEU A 120 -11.34 10.49 -9.00
C LEU A 120 -11.52 11.35 -10.24
N GLU A 121 -12.07 12.55 -10.15
CA GLU A 121 -12.29 13.42 -11.32
C GLU A 121 -11.00 13.75 -12.09
N PRO A 122 -9.88 14.16 -11.46
CA PRO A 122 -8.60 14.34 -12.17
C PRO A 122 -8.13 13.06 -12.87
N ILE A 123 -8.20 11.91 -12.20
CA ILE A 123 -7.80 10.61 -12.78
C ILE A 123 -8.70 10.27 -13.98
N TYR A 124 -10.02 10.42 -13.85
CA TYR A 124 -10.98 10.18 -14.90
C TYR A 124 -10.79 11.11 -16.10
N LYS A 125 -10.50 12.39 -15.85
CA LYS A 125 -10.19 13.36 -16.91
C LYS A 125 -8.96 12.92 -17.71
N ILE A 126 -7.88 12.48 -17.05
CA ILE A 126 -6.69 11.96 -17.74
C ILE A 126 -7.04 10.75 -18.61
N PHE A 127 -7.77 9.77 -18.07
CA PHE A 127 -8.19 8.61 -18.85
C PHE A 127 -9.07 8.98 -20.04
N ALA A 128 -10.06 9.86 -19.84
CA ALA A 128 -10.96 10.29 -20.90
C ALA A 128 -10.24 11.04 -22.03
N GLN A 129 -9.29 11.91 -21.69
CA GLN A 129 -8.52 12.69 -22.67
C GLN A 129 -7.60 11.81 -23.51
N VAL A 130 -6.90 10.86 -22.88
CA VAL A 130 -5.95 9.98 -23.59
C VAL A 130 -6.66 8.86 -24.37
N VAL A 131 -7.76 8.31 -23.85
CA VAL A 131 -8.52 7.24 -24.54
C VAL A 131 -9.44 7.80 -25.63
N GLY A 132 -9.95 9.02 -25.43
CA GLY A 132 -10.80 9.71 -26.39
C GLY A 132 -10.05 10.27 -27.61
N ASP A 133 -8.73 10.12 -27.66
CA ASP A 133 -7.84 10.57 -28.75
C ASP A 133 -8.04 12.07 -29.09
N VAL A 134 -8.26 12.88 -28.05
CA VAL A 134 -8.48 14.32 -28.23
C VAL A 134 -7.14 15.03 -28.21
N ASP A 135 -6.41 14.93 -29.32
CA ASP A 135 -5.08 15.52 -29.53
C ASP A 135 -5.03 17.04 -29.22
N THR A 136 -6.17 17.71 -29.30
CA THR A 136 -6.27 19.17 -29.15
C THR A 136 -6.31 19.64 -27.70
N THR A 137 -6.82 18.85 -26.76
CA THR A 137 -7.01 19.27 -25.35
C THR A 137 -6.09 18.55 -24.37
N LEU A 138 -5.44 17.46 -24.78
CA LEU A 138 -4.48 16.75 -23.92
C LEU A 138 -3.30 17.66 -23.48
N PRO A 139 -2.67 18.47 -24.37
CA PRO A 139 -1.55 19.33 -23.95
C PRO A 139 -1.91 20.33 -22.85
N SER A 140 -3.09 20.97 -22.93
CA SER A 140 -3.53 21.94 -21.92
C SER A 140 -3.83 21.28 -20.57
N VAL A 141 -4.42 20.08 -20.59
CA VAL A 141 -4.65 19.30 -19.36
C VAL A 141 -3.34 18.86 -18.73
N LEU A 142 -2.36 18.45 -19.53
CA LEU A 142 -1.04 18.08 -19.02
C LEU A 142 -0.30 19.27 -18.41
N GLU A 143 -0.43 20.46 -19.00
CA GLU A 143 0.12 21.70 -18.46
C GLU A 143 -0.52 22.08 -17.11
N GLU A 144 -1.85 21.98 -16.97
CA GLU A 144 -2.56 22.20 -15.70
C GLU A 144 -2.12 21.22 -14.59
N LEU A 145 -1.75 19.99 -14.98
CA LEU A 145 -1.27 18.96 -14.07
C LEU A 145 0.25 19.02 -13.80
N GLY A 146 0.97 19.95 -14.44
CA GLY A 146 2.43 20.07 -14.33
C GLY A 146 3.20 18.92 -15.00
N VAL A 147 2.57 18.20 -15.93
CA VAL A 147 3.18 17.09 -16.67
C VAL A 147 3.64 17.57 -18.03
N HIS A 148 4.95 17.56 -18.26
CA HIS A 148 5.50 17.87 -19.58
C HIS A 148 5.83 16.58 -20.33
N LEU A 149 5.39 16.46 -21.58
CA LEU A 149 5.72 15.36 -22.50
C LEU A 149 6.48 15.90 -23.72
N ASN A 150 7.43 15.14 -24.24
CA ASN A 150 8.10 15.47 -25.49
C ASN A 150 7.28 14.98 -26.71
N LYS A 151 7.67 15.39 -27.92
CA LYS A 151 6.94 15.07 -29.17
C LYS A 151 6.93 13.58 -29.52
N GLU A 152 7.91 12.80 -29.05
CA GLU A 152 7.97 11.36 -29.31
C GLU A 152 7.09 10.59 -28.34
N GLU A 153 7.08 11.02 -27.08
CA GLU A 153 6.22 10.49 -26.01
C GLU A 153 4.74 10.69 -26.32
N MET A 154 4.37 11.83 -26.92
CA MET A 154 2.99 12.08 -27.35
C MET A 154 2.52 11.12 -28.45
N LYS A 155 3.44 10.51 -29.21
CA LYS A 155 3.10 9.53 -30.26
C LYS A 155 2.99 8.10 -29.75
N LEU A 156 3.17 7.88 -28.45
CA LEU A 156 3.02 6.55 -27.86
C LEU A 156 1.57 6.08 -27.94
N ASN A 157 1.39 4.77 -28.05
CA ASN A 157 0.07 4.15 -27.92
C ASN A 157 -0.56 4.49 -26.55
N ILE A 158 -1.89 4.48 -26.50
CA ILE A 158 -2.71 4.84 -25.32
C ILE A 158 -2.20 4.24 -24.01
N ARG A 159 -1.88 2.93 -23.98
CA ARG A 159 -1.47 2.24 -22.75
C ARG A 159 -0.10 2.72 -22.22
N PRO A 160 1.00 2.69 -23.02
CA PRO A 160 2.27 3.31 -22.62
C PRO A 160 2.15 4.80 -22.27
N LEU A 161 1.33 5.55 -23.00
CA LEU A 161 1.14 6.99 -22.77
C LEU A 161 0.49 7.25 -21.41
N LEU A 162 -0.60 6.55 -21.07
CA LEU A 162 -1.25 6.63 -19.75
C LEU A 162 -0.26 6.29 -18.63
N ARG A 163 0.50 5.20 -18.80
CA ARG A 163 1.52 4.79 -17.81
C ARG A 163 2.57 5.90 -17.60
N LEU A 164 3.02 6.54 -18.68
CA LEU A 164 3.99 7.64 -18.61
C LEU A 164 3.41 8.87 -17.90
N ILE A 165 2.19 9.28 -18.28
CA ILE A 165 1.50 10.44 -17.69
C ILE A 165 1.32 10.23 -16.19
N PHE A 166 0.78 9.09 -15.75
CA PHE A 166 0.58 8.82 -14.33
C PHE A 166 1.89 8.68 -13.56
N THR A 167 2.96 8.17 -14.19
CA THR A 167 4.30 8.14 -13.57
C THR A 167 4.82 9.55 -13.28
N ARG A 168 4.56 10.52 -14.16
CA ARG A 168 4.97 11.93 -13.95
C ARG A 168 4.01 12.69 -13.03
N PHE A 169 2.71 12.41 -13.12
CA PHE A 169 1.67 13.08 -12.34
C PHE A 169 1.70 12.68 -10.86
N LEU A 170 1.75 11.37 -10.57
CA LEU A 170 1.72 10.86 -9.19
C LEU A 170 3.11 10.64 -8.61
N GLY A 171 4.13 10.53 -9.47
CA GLY A 171 5.51 10.33 -9.05
C GLY A 171 5.78 8.93 -8.47
N PRO A 172 6.78 8.80 -7.57
CA PRO A 172 7.14 7.53 -6.96
C PRO A 172 6.05 7.02 -6.01
N PHE A 173 6.07 5.72 -5.70
CA PHE A 173 5.05 5.07 -4.86
C PHE A 173 5.25 5.31 -3.36
N THR A 174 5.47 6.56 -2.97
CA THR A 174 5.66 7.00 -1.57
C THR A 174 4.45 6.68 -0.70
N GLY A 175 3.24 6.79 -1.26
CA GLY A 175 2.02 6.43 -0.53
C GLY A 175 2.01 4.96 -0.07
N PHE A 176 2.53 4.04 -0.87
CA PHE A 176 2.63 2.62 -0.50
C PHE A 176 3.72 2.39 0.56
N THR A 177 4.89 3.00 0.40
CA THR A 177 5.98 2.86 1.37
C THR A 177 5.59 3.47 2.72
N ASP A 178 4.92 4.62 2.73
CA ASP A 178 4.44 5.28 3.95
C ASP A 178 3.41 4.42 4.67
N MET A 179 2.47 3.82 3.93
CA MET A 179 1.49 2.87 4.48
C MET A 179 2.19 1.68 5.13
N CYS A 180 3.17 1.08 4.46
CA CYS A 180 3.94 -0.03 5.01
C CYS A 180 4.70 0.38 6.28
N VAL A 181 5.41 1.51 6.27
CA VAL A 181 6.19 1.98 7.42
C VAL A 181 5.30 2.30 8.63
N GLN A 182 4.12 2.89 8.41
CA GLN A 182 3.24 3.31 9.50
C GLN A 182 2.44 2.16 10.12
N HIS A 183 2.03 1.17 9.32
CA HIS A 183 1.11 0.12 9.77
C HIS A 183 1.75 -1.27 9.86
N ILE A 184 2.92 -1.50 9.28
CA ILE A 184 3.66 -2.75 9.45
C ILE A 184 4.71 -2.55 10.53
N ARG A 185 4.49 -3.21 11.67
CA ARG A 185 5.45 -3.22 12.79
C ARG A 185 6.82 -3.69 12.32
N SER A 186 7.85 -3.02 12.80
CA SER A 186 9.23 -3.40 12.51
C SER A 186 9.54 -4.83 13.00
N PRO A 187 10.58 -5.49 12.44
CA PRO A 187 10.97 -6.82 12.89
C PRO A 187 11.21 -6.92 14.39
N LEU A 188 11.76 -5.85 14.99
CA LEU A 188 12.03 -5.72 16.43
C LEU A 188 10.73 -5.61 17.23
N GLU A 189 9.84 -4.69 16.87
CA GLU A 189 8.57 -4.50 17.59
C GLU A 189 7.65 -5.72 17.50
N ASN A 190 7.66 -6.43 16.37
CA ASN A 190 6.81 -7.61 16.17
C ASN A 190 7.49 -8.93 16.56
N ALA A 191 8.77 -8.91 16.95
CA ALA A 191 9.48 -10.12 17.34
C ALA A 191 8.78 -10.87 18.49
N PRO A 192 8.31 -10.22 19.58
CA PRO A 192 7.61 -10.93 20.66
C PRO A 192 6.40 -11.72 20.19
N ASN A 193 5.56 -11.12 19.34
CA ASN A 193 4.37 -11.77 18.78
C ASN A 193 4.75 -12.96 17.89
N LYS A 194 5.73 -12.76 17.01
CA LYS A 194 6.13 -13.77 16.02
C LYS A 194 6.85 -14.93 16.68
N VAL A 195 7.76 -14.66 17.62
CA VAL A 195 8.48 -15.69 18.38
C VAL A 195 7.51 -16.47 19.26
N LYS A 196 6.56 -15.81 19.95
CA LYS A 196 5.53 -16.49 20.74
C LYS A 196 4.69 -17.49 19.92
N HIS A 197 4.44 -17.19 18.64
CA HIS A 197 3.65 -18.05 17.78
C HIS A 197 4.46 -19.20 17.15
N LEU A 198 5.75 -18.96 16.85
CA LEU A 198 6.58 -19.90 16.09
C LEU A 198 7.48 -20.78 16.97
N TYR A 199 7.99 -20.24 18.07
CA TYR A 199 8.97 -20.94 18.91
C TYR A 199 8.28 -21.88 19.88
N THR A 200 8.71 -23.15 19.87
CA THR A 200 8.16 -24.22 20.71
C THR A 200 8.81 -24.31 22.09
N GLY A 201 9.99 -23.70 22.27
CA GLY A 201 10.72 -23.74 23.52
C GLY A 201 10.20 -22.77 24.59
N PRO A 202 10.73 -22.85 25.82
CA PRO A 202 10.28 -22.00 26.91
C PRO A 202 10.74 -20.54 26.76
N SER A 203 9.87 -19.61 27.16
CA SER A 203 10.12 -18.17 27.10
C SER A 203 11.17 -17.66 28.11
N THR A 204 11.56 -18.49 29.06
CA THR A 204 12.59 -18.18 30.07
C THR A 204 14.02 -18.36 29.57
N THR A 205 14.20 -18.91 28.37
CA THR A 205 15.52 -19.21 27.82
C THR A 205 16.22 -17.96 27.28
N SER A 206 17.56 -17.98 27.31
CA SER A 206 18.36 -16.95 26.64
C SER A 206 18.09 -16.90 25.14
N LEU A 207 17.81 -18.04 24.49
CA LEU A 207 17.43 -18.11 23.08
C LEU A 207 16.16 -17.31 22.80
N TYR A 208 15.11 -17.50 23.62
CA TYR A 208 13.88 -16.73 23.48
C TYR A 208 14.15 -15.23 23.60
N LYS A 209 14.93 -14.83 24.61
CA LYS A 209 15.30 -13.44 24.85
C LYS A 209 16.05 -12.83 23.65
N ASN A 210 17.07 -13.52 23.14
CA ASN A 210 17.85 -13.06 21.99
C ASN A 210 16.96 -12.87 20.74
N MET A 211 15.99 -13.76 20.51
CA MET A 211 15.07 -13.65 19.37
C MET A 211 14.08 -12.49 19.50
N ILE A 212 13.53 -12.23 20.70
CA ILE A 212 12.59 -11.11 20.90
C ILE A 212 13.30 -9.75 20.85
N GLU A 213 14.58 -9.69 21.24
CA GLU A 213 15.41 -8.50 21.17
C GLU A 213 16.04 -8.30 19.78
N CYS A 214 15.90 -9.28 18.87
CA CYS A 214 16.59 -9.31 17.58
C CYS A 214 18.10 -9.03 17.72
N ASP A 215 18.72 -9.64 18.74
CA ASP A 215 20.09 -9.40 19.12
C ASP A 215 21.05 -9.90 18.03
N ILE A 216 21.90 -9.01 17.52
CA ILE A 216 22.87 -9.27 16.46
C ILE A 216 24.07 -10.11 16.94
N ASP A 217 24.41 -9.98 18.23
CA ASP A 217 25.52 -10.68 18.88
C ASP A 217 25.05 -11.94 19.63
N GLY A 218 23.73 -12.18 19.63
CA GLY A 218 23.09 -13.33 20.25
C GLY A 218 23.34 -14.64 19.49
N ALA A 219 22.83 -15.73 20.07
CA ALA A 219 22.86 -17.04 19.44
C ALA A 219 22.16 -17.00 18.06
N LEU A 220 22.81 -17.58 17.04
CA LEU A 220 22.28 -17.62 15.68
C LEU A 220 21.03 -18.49 15.59
N ILE A 221 19.89 -17.87 15.28
CA ILE A 221 18.63 -18.57 15.03
C ILE A 221 18.08 -18.14 13.67
N VAL A 222 17.88 -19.11 12.79
CA VAL A 222 17.29 -18.92 11.47
C VAL A 222 16.08 -19.84 11.34
N HIS A 223 14.97 -19.31 10.85
CA HIS A 223 13.79 -20.10 10.52
C HIS A 223 13.57 -20.07 9.02
N SER A 224 13.82 -21.22 8.37
CA SER A 224 13.62 -21.44 6.95
C SER A 224 12.19 -21.91 6.65
N THR A 225 11.58 -21.38 5.60
CA THR A 225 10.22 -21.75 5.19
C THR A 225 10.08 -22.08 3.71
N LYS A 226 11.06 -21.71 2.88
CA LYS A 226 11.06 -21.99 1.45
C LYS A 226 12.39 -22.53 0.98
N MET A 227 12.32 -23.38 -0.05
CA MET A 227 13.47 -23.88 -0.79
C MET A 227 13.30 -23.51 -2.25
N TYR A 228 14.30 -22.84 -2.82
CA TYR A 228 14.32 -22.43 -4.22
C TYR A 228 15.31 -23.31 -4.98
N PRO A 229 14.88 -24.05 -6.02
CA PRO A 229 15.82 -24.77 -6.86
C PRO A 229 16.71 -23.76 -7.61
N ASN A 230 17.95 -24.13 -7.86
CA ASN A 230 18.75 -23.43 -8.87
C ASN A 230 18.24 -23.75 -10.28
N ASP A 231 18.70 -22.98 -11.28
CA ASP A 231 18.24 -23.10 -12.67
C ASP A 231 18.46 -24.52 -13.25
N ASP A 232 19.54 -25.19 -12.83
CA ASP A 232 19.88 -26.55 -13.26
C ASP A 232 19.25 -27.66 -12.38
N CYS A 233 18.45 -27.29 -11.37
CA CYS A 233 17.78 -28.19 -10.42
C CYS A 233 18.71 -29.18 -9.67
N THR A 234 20.00 -28.86 -9.54
CA THR A 234 21.00 -29.71 -8.87
C THR A 234 21.03 -29.53 -7.35
N PHE A 235 20.65 -28.37 -6.84
CA PHE A 235 20.56 -28.12 -5.40
C PHE A 235 19.50 -27.06 -5.09
N PHE A 236 19.10 -26.99 -3.83
CA PHE A 236 18.13 -26.02 -3.34
C PHE A 236 18.80 -24.96 -2.48
N GLN A 237 18.43 -23.70 -2.71
CA GLN A 237 18.74 -22.58 -1.85
C GLN A 237 17.64 -22.45 -0.79
N VAL A 238 18.03 -22.50 0.48
CA VAL A 238 17.10 -22.35 1.60
C VAL A 238 16.85 -20.86 1.87
N PHE A 239 15.59 -20.44 1.87
CA PHE A 239 15.17 -19.10 2.22
C PHE A 239 14.56 -19.08 3.62
N GLY A 240 15.14 -18.25 4.48
CA GLY A 240 14.72 -18.13 5.87
C GLY A 240 14.93 -16.73 6.42
N ARG A 241 14.30 -16.48 7.57
CA ARG A 241 14.48 -15.26 8.35
C ARG A 241 15.46 -15.53 9.48
N VAL A 242 16.46 -14.68 9.62
CA VAL A 242 17.29 -14.59 10.82
C VAL A 242 16.49 -13.89 11.94
N PHE A 243 16.37 -14.54 13.09
CA PHE A 243 15.69 -14.00 14.27
C PHE A 243 16.67 -13.44 15.29
N SER A 244 17.87 -14.01 15.39
CA SER A 244 18.96 -13.53 16.24
C SER A 244 20.30 -14.01 15.68
N GLY A 245 21.38 -13.35 16.08
CA GLY A 245 22.74 -13.60 15.60
C GLY A 245 22.97 -13.13 14.17
N THR A 246 24.17 -13.43 13.67
CA THR A 246 24.57 -13.13 12.28
C THR A 246 25.02 -14.42 11.59
N LEU A 247 24.51 -14.67 10.38
CA LEU A 247 24.89 -15.82 9.55
C LEU A 247 25.99 -15.40 8.56
N TYR A 248 27.11 -16.12 8.57
CA TYR A 248 28.24 -15.87 7.67
C TYR A 248 28.41 -17.01 6.64
N ALA A 249 28.96 -16.67 5.48
CA ALA A 249 29.30 -17.68 4.47
C ALA A 249 30.42 -18.61 4.97
N GLY A 250 30.24 -19.92 4.80
CA GLY A 250 31.20 -20.94 5.27
C GLY A 250 31.11 -21.25 6.78
N GLN A 251 30.18 -20.62 7.51
CA GLN A 251 29.91 -20.94 8.90
C GLN A 251 29.24 -22.32 9.01
N GLU A 252 29.78 -23.17 9.88
CA GLU A 252 29.10 -24.41 10.25
C GLU A 252 27.84 -24.10 11.06
N VAL A 253 26.71 -24.67 10.64
CA VAL A 253 25.41 -24.47 11.29
C VAL A 253 24.76 -25.82 11.53
N ARG A 254 24.08 -25.95 12.68
CA ARG A 254 23.23 -27.11 12.97
C ARG A 254 21.84 -26.84 12.39
N ILE A 255 21.41 -27.70 11.48
CA ILE A 255 20.05 -27.69 10.93
C ILE A 255 19.21 -28.61 11.80
N LEU A 256 18.03 -28.16 12.21
CA LEU A 256 17.09 -28.94 13.01
C LEU A 256 15.86 -29.24 12.16
N GLY A 257 15.54 -30.53 12.00
CA GLY A 257 14.34 -30.98 11.29
C GLY A 257 13.05 -30.74 12.07
N GLU A 258 11.90 -30.99 11.43
CA GLU A 258 10.57 -30.88 12.07
C GLU A 258 10.37 -31.91 13.20
N ASN A 259 11.06 -33.06 13.11
CA ASN A 259 11.00 -34.12 14.11
C ASN A 259 11.97 -33.92 15.29
N TYR A 260 12.83 -32.90 15.22
CA TYR A 260 13.81 -32.63 16.27
C TYR A 260 13.12 -32.40 17.63
N SER A 261 13.66 -33.00 18.68
CA SER A 261 13.27 -32.67 20.05
C SER A 261 14.45 -32.78 21.00
N LEU A 262 14.36 -32.16 22.18
CA LEU A 262 15.43 -32.24 23.19
C LEU A 262 15.72 -33.68 23.68
N ALA A 263 14.79 -34.62 23.46
CA ALA A 263 14.93 -36.03 23.82
C ALA A 263 15.37 -36.90 22.63
N ASN A 264 15.23 -36.41 21.41
CA ASN A 264 15.61 -37.13 20.19
C ASN A 264 16.42 -36.20 19.28
N GLU A 265 17.73 -36.37 19.31
CA GLU A 265 18.68 -35.58 18.50
C GLU A 265 18.94 -36.17 17.10
N GLU A 266 18.20 -37.21 16.68
CA GLU A 266 18.47 -37.93 15.42
C GLU A 266 18.10 -37.16 14.14
N ASP A 267 17.39 -36.01 14.23
CA ASP A 267 17.01 -35.15 13.09
C ASP A 267 17.30 -33.66 13.34
#